data_AF-A0A7W3A7B7-F1
#
_entry.id   AF-A0A7W3A7B7-F1
#
_cell.length_a   1.000
_cell.length_b   1.000
_cell.length_c   1.000
_cell.angle_alpha   90.00
_cell.angle_beta   90.00
_cell.angle_gamma   90.00
#
_symmetry.space_group_name_H-M   'P 1'
#
loop_
_entity.id
_entity.type
_entity.pdbx_description
1 polymer ?
#
loop_
_entity_poly.entity_id
_entity_poly.type
_entity_poly.pdbx_seq_one_letter_code
_entity_poly.pdbx_strand_id
1 'polypeptide(L)'
;MRPDKSLTSFEIRLYQHYRVVHGCRIALAFVLTFVLVRLLNVPEGTWPLITLVVIMGPISFWGNVVPRAFERIGGTVLGSALGLIALKLELISLPVMLVWCAVAMFLCGWLALGKKPYQALLIGITLSVVVGAPAGDMTTALWRSGDVIFGSLLAMLFTGIWPQRAFLHWRIQMANYVTAFNRVYQAGFSPNLVERPRLEKHLQKILNDVVKMRGLITPASKETHIQKSIFEAIQTVSRNLVCMLELQINAHWASRPSHLLMLNAHTLKETQQMTQQTLLTIAHALYEGNPQPILANSERLNEIVAELKQLINERQSDNVAETPIHGYVWLSMELARQLELLSHLICRALRK
;
A
#
# COMPACT_ATOMS: atom_id res chain seq x y z
N MET A 1 11.82 12.19 0.44
CA MET A 1 11.53 12.05 -1.01
C MET A 1 10.62 13.20 -1.40
N ARG A 2 10.80 13.81 -2.58
CA ARG A 2 9.94 14.89 -3.08
C ARG A 2 8.65 14.30 -3.69
N PRO A 3 7.46 14.54 -3.10
CA PRO A 3 6.20 13.94 -3.58
C PRO A 3 5.77 14.43 -4.97
N ASP A 4 6.20 15.64 -5.32
CA ASP A 4 5.92 16.45 -6.50
C ASP A 4 6.73 16.08 -7.74
N LYS A 5 7.66 15.12 -7.64
CA LYS A 5 8.49 14.70 -8.78
C LYS A 5 7.65 13.91 -9.80
N SER A 6 7.87 14.19 -11.09
CA SER A 6 7.30 13.41 -12.19
C SER A 6 7.86 11.98 -12.24
N LEU A 7 7.00 11.04 -12.64
CA LEU A 7 7.38 9.65 -12.85
C LEU A 7 8.10 9.51 -14.20
N THR A 8 9.30 8.93 -14.19
CA THR A 8 10.02 8.60 -15.42
C THR A 8 9.49 7.32 -16.05
N SER A 9 9.57 7.20 -17.38
CA SER A 9 9.15 5.98 -18.11
C SER A 9 9.91 4.73 -17.64
N PHE A 10 11.15 4.90 -17.17
CA PHE A 10 11.95 3.83 -16.58
C PHE A 10 11.37 3.34 -15.25
N GLU A 11 11.01 4.26 -14.34
CA GLU A 11 10.36 3.92 -13.07
C GLU A 11 9.04 3.17 -13.31
N ILE A 12 8.21 3.63 -14.25
CA ILE A 12 6.96 2.95 -14.59
C ILE A 12 7.21 1.51 -15.03
N ARG A 13 8.17 1.28 -15.93
CA ARG A 13 8.52 -0.06 -16.43
C ARG A 13 9.07 -0.97 -15.31
N LEU A 14 9.84 -0.39 -14.39
CA LEU A 14 10.41 -1.09 -13.24
C LEU A 14 9.31 -1.59 -12.29
N TYR A 15 8.33 -0.74 -11.97
CA TYR A 15 7.22 -1.09 -11.08
C TYR A 15 6.20 -2.02 -11.75
N GLN A 16 6.08 -2.02 -13.08
CA GLN A 16 5.31 -3.04 -13.80
C GLN A 16 5.89 -4.46 -13.57
N HIS A 17 7.22 -4.59 -13.58
CA HIS A 17 7.91 -5.87 -13.38
C HIS A 17 8.47 -6.03 -11.96
N TYR A 18 7.75 -5.51 -10.95
CA TYR A 18 8.28 -5.40 -9.59
C TYR A 18 8.81 -6.73 -9.00
N ARG A 19 8.18 -7.86 -9.32
CA ARG A 19 8.58 -9.19 -8.83
C ARG A 19 9.95 -9.59 -9.36
N VAL A 20 10.19 -9.36 -10.65
CA VAL A 20 11.46 -9.67 -11.30
C VAL A 20 12.57 -8.80 -10.72
N VAL A 21 12.32 -7.49 -10.62
CA VAL A 21 13.27 -6.52 -10.05
C VAL A 21 13.62 -6.87 -8.60
N HIS A 22 12.61 -7.20 -7.79
CA HIS A 22 12.82 -7.63 -6.41
C HIS A 22 13.63 -8.92 -6.32
N GLY A 23 13.32 -9.92 -7.16
CA GLY A 23 14.06 -11.17 -7.25
C GLY A 23 15.52 -10.98 -7.63
N CYS A 24 15.80 -10.21 -8.69
CA CYS A 24 17.16 -9.87 -9.11
C CYS A 24 17.93 -9.13 -8.01
N ARG A 25 17.27 -8.21 -7.30
CA ARG A 25 17.89 -7.47 -6.19
C ARG A 25 18.28 -8.38 -5.03
N ILE A 26 17.40 -9.30 -4.63
CA ILE A 26 17.72 -10.28 -3.57
C ILE A 26 18.87 -11.18 -4.01
N ALA A 27 18.84 -11.68 -5.25
CA ALA A 27 19.89 -12.54 -5.79
C ALA A 27 21.25 -11.83 -5.77
N LEU A 28 21.31 -10.59 -6.26
CA LEU A 28 22.53 -9.78 -6.26
C LEU A 28 23.02 -9.50 -4.83
N ALA A 29 22.14 -9.08 -3.94
CA ALA A 29 22.48 -8.80 -2.54
C ALA A 29 23.01 -10.05 -1.83
N PHE A 30 22.38 -11.21 -2.05
CA PHE A 30 22.83 -12.48 -1.49
C PHE A 30 24.21 -12.89 -2.00
N VAL A 31 24.44 -12.85 -3.33
CA VAL A 31 25.74 -13.21 -3.92
C VAL A 31 26.85 -12.28 -3.43
N LEU A 32 26.60 -10.97 -3.40
CA LEU A 32 27.59 -10.00 -2.93
C LEU A 32 27.89 -10.17 -1.44
N THR A 33 26.88 -10.38 -0.59
CA THR A 33 27.11 -10.70 0.83
C THR A 33 27.88 -12.00 0.99
N PHE A 34 27.57 -13.03 0.20
CA PHE A 34 28.27 -14.31 0.27
C PHE A 34 29.75 -14.18 -0.10
N VAL A 35 30.05 -13.47 -1.19
CA VAL A 35 31.43 -13.16 -1.59
C VAL A 35 32.13 -12.37 -0.48
N LEU A 36 31.49 -11.35 0.08
CA LEU A 36 32.08 -10.51 1.12
C LEU A 36 32.39 -11.30 2.40
N VAL A 37 31.46 -12.14 2.85
CA VAL A 37 31.65 -13.02 4.01
C VAL A 37 32.84 -13.97 3.80
N ARG A 38 32.99 -14.52 2.58
CA ARG A 38 34.11 -15.39 2.21
C ARG A 38 35.45 -14.65 2.16
N LEU A 39 35.48 -13.45 1.58
CA LEU A 39 36.72 -12.66 1.46
C LEU A 39 37.22 -12.14 2.80
N LEU A 40 36.32 -11.78 3.71
CA LEU A 40 36.68 -11.29 5.04
C LEU A 40 36.92 -12.42 6.06
N ASN A 41 36.77 -13.69 5.66
CA ASN A 41 36.86 -14.85 6.55
C ASN A 41 36.04 -14.67 7.84
N VAL A 42 34.79 -14.19 7.70
CA VAL A 42 33.93 -13.92 8.86
C VAL A 42 33.59 -15.24 9.56
N PRO A 43 33.87 -15.38 10.88
CA PRO A 43 33.47 -16.56 11.63
C PRO A 43 31.93 -16.66 11.65
N GLU A 44 31.37 -17.88 11.62
CA GLU A 44 29.90 -18.08 11.62
C GLU A 44 29.13 -17.35 10.48
N GLY A 45 29.77 -17.13 9.33
CA GLY A 45 29.26 -16.37 8.17
C GLY A 45 27.94 -16.84 7.53
N THR A 46 27.24 -17.83 8.09
CA THR A 46 25.87 -18.21 7.73
C THR A 46 24.84 -17.18 8.20
N TRP A 47 25.06 -16.53 9.35
CA TRP A 47 24.11 -15.60 9.97
C TRP A 47 23.88 -14.28 9.22
N PRO A 48 24.90 -13.64 8.61
CA PRO A 48 24.67 -12.47 7.77
C PRO A 48 23.79 -12.80 6.57
N LEU A 49 23.95 -13.98 5.98
CA LEU A 49 23.16 -14.45 4.82
C LEU A 49 21.70 -14.71 5.21
N ILE A 50 21.47 -15.45 6.30
CA ILE A 50 20.12 -15.70 6.82
C ILE A 50 19.42 -14.38 7.13
N THR A 51 20.13 -13.46 7.79
CA THR A 51 19.58 -12.16 8.19
C THR A 51 19.18 -11.32 6.98
N LEU A 52 20.00 -11.30 5.94
CA LEU A 52 19.70 -10.59 4.70
C LEU A 52 18.41 -11.12 4.05
N VAL A 53 18.27 -12.44 3.93
CA VAL A 53 17.07 -13.07 3.34
C VAL A 53 15.83 -12.80 4.19
N VAL A 54 15.94 -12.88 5.52
CA VAL A 54 14.83 -12.64 6.45
C VAL A 54 14.32 -11.19 6.40
N ILE A 55 15.23 -10.22 6.21
CA ILE A 55 14.87 -8.80 6.13
C ILE A 55 14.30 -8.45 4.75
N MET A 56 15.01 -8.83 3.68
CA MET A 56 14.70 -8.40 2.31
C MET A 56 13.68 -9.30 1.59
N GLY A 57 13.52 -10.56 1.99
CA GLY A 57 12.68 -11.53 1.29
C GLY A 57 11.21 -11.10 1.16
N PRO A 58 10.46 -11.05 2.28
CA PRO A 58 9.02 -10.78 2.27
C PRO A 58 8.66 -9.30 2.03
N ILE A 59 9.64 -8.39 2.13
CA ILE A 59 9.40 -6.95 2.12
C ILE A 59 10.35 -6.30 1.14
N SER A 60 9.78 -5.63 0.15
CA SER A 60 10.56 -4.97 -0.89
C SER A 60 10.83 -3.48 -0.64
N PHE A 61 9.97 -2.82 0.14
CA PHE A 61 9.96 -1.35 0.26
C PHE A 61 10.90 -0.83 1.35
N TRP A 62 11.58 0.26 1.03
CA TRP A 62 12.51 0.95 1.95
C TRP A 62 11.85 1.27 3.30
N GLY A 63 10.62 1.81 3.28
CA GLY A 63 9.87 2.20 4.48
C GLY A 63 9.56 1.06 5.45
N ASN A 64 9.67 -0.19 4.99
CA ASN A 64 9.46 -1.37 5.81
C ASN A 64 10.78 -2.10 6.15
N VAL A 65 11.76 -2.10 5.25
CA VAL A 65 13.05 -2.76 5.47
C VAL A 65 13.82 -2.11 6.62
N VAL A 66 13.87 -0.77 6.68
CA VAL A 66 14.64 -0.06 7.71
C VAL A 66 14.11 -0.34 9.14
N PRO A 67 12.81 -0.15 9.44
CA PRO A 67 12.28 -0.51 10.75
C PRO A 67 12.49 -2.00 11.08
N ARG A 68 12.36 -2.88 10.09
CA ARG A 68 12.55 -4.32 10.28
C ARG A 68 13.99 -4.69 10.60
N ALA A 69 14.97 -4.01 10.00
CA ALA A 69 16.39 -4.15 10.34
C ALA A 69 16.65 -3.71 11.79
N PHE A 70 16.06 -2.60 12.24
CA PHE A 70 16.17 -2.18 13.65
C PHE A 70 15.49 -3.15 14.62
N GLU A 71 14.32 -3.69 14.28
CA GLU A 71 13.66 -4.73 15.09
C GLU A 71 14.52 -5.99 15.17
N ARG A 72 15.21 -6.37 14.08
CA ARG A 72 16.18 -7.48 14.05
C ARG A 72 17.39 -7.21 14.93
N ILE A 73 18.02 -6.05 14.81
CA ILE A 73 19.15 -5.65 15.66
C ILE A 73 18.74 -5.65 17.14
N GLY A 74 17.64 -4.97 17.48
CA GLY A 74 17.15 -4.89 18.86
C GLY A 74 16.74 -6.24 19.43
N GLY A 75 16.07 -7.08 18.63
CA GLY A 75 15.70 -8.43 19.04
C GLY A 75 16.92 -9.32 19.28
N THR A 76 17.96 -9.18 18.46
CA THR A 76 19.22 -9.91 18.62
C THR A 76 19.97 -9.48 19.87
N VAL A 77 20.14 -8.18 20.10
CA VAL A 77 20.84 -7.68 21.29
C VAL A 77 20.15 -8.17 22.58
N LEU A 78 18.81 -8.10 22.64
CA LEU A 78 18.06 -8.55 23.80
C LEU A 78 18.08 -10.08 23.97
N GLY A 79 17.83 -10.85 22.91
CA GLY A 79 17.84 -12.31 23.02
C GLY A 79 19.23 -12.89 23.26
N SER A 80 20.27 -12.28 22.70
CA SER A 80 21.65 -12.61 23.04
C SER A 80 21.94 -12.30 24.50
N ALA A 81 21.56 -11.14 25.04
CA ALA A 81 21.75 -10.86 26.48
C ALA A 81 21.07 -11.91 27.37
N LEU A 82 19.83 -12.29 27.06
CA LEU A 82 19.10 -13.34 27.78
C LEU A 82 19.78 -14.72 27.65
N GLY A 83 20.33 -15.04 26.48
CA GLY A 83 21.04 -16.29 26.23
C GLY A 83 22.42 -16.36 26.89
N LEU A 84 23.16 -15.24 26.92
CA LEU A 84 24.44 -15.18 27.64
C LEU A 84 24.25 -15.38 29.15
N ILE A 85 23.16 -14.83 29.71
CA ILE A 85 22.76 -15.09 31.11
C ILE A 85 22.44 -16.58 31.29
N ALA A 86 21.69 -17.19 30.37
CA ALA A 86 21.37 -18.62 30.42
C ALA A 86 22.63 -19.51 30.40
N LEU A 87 23.58 -19.24 29.51
CA LEU A 87 24.86 -19.97 29.45
C LEU A 87 25.69 -19.82 30.74
N LYS A 88 25.63 -18.65 31.39
CA LYS A 88 26.28 -18.47 32.70
C LYS A 88 25.56 -19.23 33.81
N LEU A 89 24.23 -19.32 33.76
CA LEU A 89 23.45 -20.10 34.71
C LEU A 89 23.68 -21.61 34.52
N GLU A 90 23.92 -22.08 33.29
CA GLU A 90 24.25 -23.47 33.00
C GLU A 90 25.50 -23.95 33.75
N LEU A 91 26.53 -23.09 33.81
CA LEU A 91 27.77 -23.35 34.55
C LEU A 91 27.54 -23.50 36.07
N ILE A 92 26.44 -22.93 36.58
CA ILE A 92 26.06 -23.02 37.99
C ILE A 92 25.15 -24.23 38.22
N SER A 93 24.05 -24.33 37.46
CA SER A 93 23.12 -25.47 37.52
C SER A 93 22.17 -25.50 36.32
N LEU A 94 22.02 -26.68 35.71
CA LEU A 94 21.09 -26.90 34.60
C LEU A 94 19.62 -26.55 34.93
N PRO A 95 19.06 -26.90 36.12
CA PRO A 95 17.66 -26.59 36.43
C PRO A 95 17.37 -25.09 36.46
N VAL A 96 18.30 -24.27 36.97
CA VAL A 96 18.14 -22.81 37.02
C VAL A 96 18.17 -22.22 35.60
N MET A 97 19.02 -22.73 34.71
CA MET A 97 19.00 -22.35 33.30
C MET A 97 17.65 -22.66 32.65
N LEU A 98 17.08 -23.82 32.91
CA LEU A 98 15.77 -24.22 32.35
C LEU A 98 14.65 -23.31 32.82
N VAL A 99 14.61 -22.97 34.12
CA VAL A 99 13.61 -22.02 34.66
C VAL A 99 13.77 -20.64 34.01
N TRP A 100 15.00 -20.15 33.88
CA TRP A 100 15.28 -18.88 33.20
C TRP A 100 14.81 -18.89 31.74
N CYS A 101 15.15 -19.94 30.99
CA CYS A 101 14.73 -20.10 29.60
C CYS A 101 13.21 -20.20 29.48
N ALA A 102 12.54 -20.90 30.41
CA ALA A 102 11.08 -21.00 30.42
C ALA A 102 10.42 -19.63 30.63
N VAL A 103 10.90 -18.85 31.60
CA VAL A 103 10.41 -17.48 31.83
C VAL A 103 10.68 -16.58 30.62
N ALA A 104 11.89 -16.61 30.07
CA ALA A 104 12.26 -15.80 28.91
C ALA A 104 11.43 -16.16 27.67
N MET A 105 11.21 -17.46 27.40
CA MET A 105 10.39 -17.92 26.29
C MET A 105 8.90 -17.63 26.49
N PHE A 106 8.39 -17.72 27.72
CA PHE A 106 7.03 -17.31 28.05
C PHE A 106 6.82 -15.81 27.76
N LEU A 107 7.74 -14.95 28.20
CA LEU A 107 7.69 -13.51 27.92
C LEU A 107 7.78 -13.24 26.41
N CYS A 108 8.64 -13.94 25.68
CA CYS A 108 8.72 -13.83 24.22
C CYS A 108 7.40 -14.24 23.56
N GLY A 109 6.78 -15.35 23.98
CA GLY A 109 5.49 -15.82 23.46
C GLY A 109 4.36 -14.83 23.74
N TRP A 110 4.33 -14.26 24.94
CA TRP A 110 3.37 -13.21 25.31
C TRP A 110 3.55 -11.95 24.44
N LEU A 111 4.79 -11.47 24.30
CA LEU A 111 5.11 -10.30 23.48
C LEU A 111 4.88 -10.55 21.98
N ALA A 112 4.98 -11.79 21.52
CA ALA A 112 4.73 -12.19 20.14
C ALA A 112 3.26 -11.97 19.71
N LEU A 113 2.32 -11.93 20.66
CA LEU A 113 0.92 -11.57 20.41
C LEU A 113 0.62 -10.07 20.62
N GLY A 114 1.65 -9.28 20.94
CA GLY A 114 1.55 -7.85 21.20
C GLY A 114 1.76 -6.96 19.96
N LYS A 115 2.17 -5.70 20.20
CA LYS A 115 2.34 -4.69 19.14
C LYS A 115 3.55 -4.93 18.24
N LYS A 116 4.57 -5.67 18.71
CA LYS A 116 5.83 -5.93 17.99
C LYS A 116 6.10 -7.44 17.89
N PRO A 117 5.26 -8.18 17.15
CA PRO A 117 5.34 -9.64 17.05
C PRO A 117 6.68 -10.10 16.47
N TYR A 118 7.20 -9.38 15.48
CA TYR A 118 8.46 -9.70 14.82
C TYR A 118 9.64 -9.57 15.78
N GLN A 119 9.75 -8.47 16.52
CA GLN A 119 10.84 -8.28 17.49
C GLN A 119 10.84 -9.37 18.58
N ALA A 120 9.66 -9.73 19.10
CA ALA A 120 9.54 -10.78 20.11
C ALA A 120 9.96 -12.16 19.59
N LEU A 121 9.55 -12.51 18.36
CA LEU A 121 9.97 -13.75 17.70
C LEU A 121 11.50 -13.81 17.54
N LEU A 122 12.14 -12.69 17.23
CA LEU A 122 13.59 -12.60 17.07
C LEU A 122 14.35 -12.76 18.38
N ILE A 123 13.83 -12.22 19.48
CA ILE A 123 14.38 -12.44 20.82
C ILE A 123 14.35 -13.94 21.13
N GLY A 124 13.22 -14.62 20.87
CA GLY A 124 13.11 -16.07 21.06
C GLY A 124 14.10 -16.86 20.20
N ILE A 125 14.17 -16.58 18.89
CA ILE A 125 15.10 -17.28 17.98
C ILE A 125 16.56 -17.09 18.44
N THR A 126 16.95 -15.86 18.77
CA THR A 126 18.34 -15.55 19.17
C THR A 126 18.68 -16.17 20.52
N LEU A 127 17.76 -16.15 21.48
CA LEU A 127 17.88 -16.91 22.73
C LEU A 127 18.10 -18.41 22.48
N SER A 128 17.25 -19.04 21.66
CA SER A 128 17.37 -20.48 21.35
C SER A 128 18.70 -20.83 20.68
N VAL A 129 19.18 -19.97 19.78
CA VAL A 129 20.45 -20.15 19.08
C VAL A 129 21.64 -20.01 20.02
N VAL A 130 21.58 -19.09 20.98
CA VAL A 130 22.65 -18.86 21.95
C VAL A 130 22.70 -19.98 22.99
N VAL A 131 21.56 -20.42 23.51
CA VAL A 131 21.48 -21.52 24.49
C VAL A 131 21.84 -22.87 23.86
N GLY A 132 21.64 -23.05 22.55
CA GLY A 132 22.04 -24.26 21.84
C GLY A 132 23.54 -24.40 21.56
N ALA A 133 24.37 -23.42 21.95
CA ALA A 133 25.83 -23.52 21.85
C ALA A 133 26.40 -24.39 22.99
N PRO A 134 27.61 -24.96 22.83
CA PRO A 134 28.27 -25.68 23.91
C PRO A 134 28.38 -24.82 25.19
N ALA A 135 28.22 -25.47 26.35
CA ALA A 135 28.22 -24.80 27.65
C ALA A 135 29.44 -23.90 27.82
N GLY A 136 29.21 -22.62 28.12
CA GLY A 136 30.27 -21.62 28.35
C GLY A 136 30.89 -20.98 27.11
N ASP A 137 30.51 -21.36 25.88
CA ASP A 137 31.03 -20.73 24.66
C ASP A 137 30.36 -19.37 24.36
N MET A 138 30.82 -18.37 25.11
CA MET A 138 30.36 -16.99 24.93
C MET A 138 30.88 -16.37 23.62
N THR A 139 31.99 -16.87 23.08
CA THR A 139 32.62 -16.30 21.89
C THR A 139 31.75 -16.51 20.66
N THR A 140 31.26 -17.73 20.46
CA THR A 140 30.35 -18.05 19.36
C THR A 140 29.05 -17.27 19.46
N ALA A 141 28.49 -17.11 20.67
CA ALA A 141 27.28 -16.31 20.88
C ALA A 141 27.46 -14.83 20.51
N LEU A 142 28.61 -14.24 20.84
CA LEU A 142 28.94 -12.85 20.49
C LEU A 142 29.16 -12.68 18.98
N TRP A 143 29.86 -13.61 18.32
CA TRP A 143 30.05 -13.58 16.87
C TRP A 143 28.73 -13.68 16.12
N ARG A 144 27.85 -14.63 16.48
CA ARG A 144 26.51 -14.75 15.89
C ARG A 144 25.68 -13.48 16.06
N SER A 145 25.82 -12.80 17.19
CA SER A 145 25.15 -11.52 17.44
C SER A 145 25.68 -10.42 16.52
N GLY A 146 27.01 -10.33 16.41
CA GLY A 146 27.69 -9.40 15.49
C GLY A 146 27.32 -9.63 14.04
N ASP A 147 27.24 -10.88 13.61
CA ASP A 147 26.87 -11.28 12.25
C ASP A 147 25.44 -10.90 11.87
N VAL A 148 24.50 -11.00 12.81
CA VAL A 148 23.12 -10.56 12.58
C VAL A 148 23.05 -9.04 12.46
N ILE A 149 23.83 -8.29 13.25
CA ILE A 149 23.95 -6.83 13.09
C ILE A 149 24.56 -6.51 11.73
N PHE A 150 25.65 -7.19 11.37
CA PHE A 150 26.33 -7.01 10.09
C PHE A 150 25.41 -7.31 8.89
N GLY A 151 24.70 -8.43 8.91
CA GLY A 151 23.69 -8.77 7.90
C GLY A 151 22.55 -7.75 7.82
N SER A 152 22.13 -7.19 8.96
CA SER A 152 21.11 -6.13 8.99
C SER A 152 21.59 -4.83 8.37
N LEU A 153 22.86 -4.45 8.60
CA LEU A 153 23.50 -3.30 7.97
C LEU A 153 23.64 -3.50 6.45
N LEU A 154 24.09 -4.68 6.02
CA LEU A 154 24.16 -5.02 4.60
C LEU A 154 22.79 -5.00 3.92
N ALA A 155 21.75 -5.53 4.58
CA ALA A 155 20.39 -5.49 4.06
C ALA A 155 19.91 -4.04 3.86
N MET A 156 20.19 -3.14 4.81
CA MET A 156 19.91 -1.71 4.66
C MET A 156 20.73 -1.08 3.53
N LEU A 157 22.02 -1.41 3.42
CA LEU A 157 22.90 -0.91 2.36
C LEU A 157 22.37 -1.30 0.96
N PHE A 158 22.12 -2.58 0.71
CA PHE A 158 21.63 -3.06 -0.60
C PHE A 158 20.24 -2.54 -0.93
N THR A 159 19.37 -2.39 0.07
CA THR A 159 18.06 -1.76 -0.14
C THR A 159 18.21 -0.25 -0.40
N GLY A 160 19.28 0.37 0.08
CA GLY A 160 19.53 1.81 -0.03
C GLY A 160 20.15 2.22 -1.38
N ILE A 161 20.96 1.35 -1.97
CA ILE A 161 21.56 1.56 -3.31
C ILE A 161 20.45 1.66 -4.37
N TRP A 162 19.42 0.80 -4.28
CA TRP A 162 18.25 0.86 -5.15
C TRP A 162 16.94 0.72 -4.36
N PRO A 163 16.44 1.82 -3.79
CA PRO A 163 15.28 1.78 -2.93
C PRO A 163 14.00 1.67 -3.76
N GLN A 164 13.33 0.53 -3.66
CA GLN A 164 11.95 0.43 -4.10
C GLN A 164 11.08 1.23 -3.14
N ARG A 165 10.48 2.31 -3.64
CA ARG A 165 9.60 3.20 -2.89
C ARG A 165 8.16 2.72 -2.98
N ALA A 166 7.50 2.59 -1.84
CA ALA A 166 6.07 2.27 -1.77
C ALA A 166 5.21 3.41 -2.29
N PHE A 167 5.61 4.67 -2.06
CA PHE A 167 4.83 5.82 -2.52
C PHE A 167 4.76 5.93 -4.05
N LEU A 168 5.86 5.67 -4.76
CA LEU A 168 5.87 5.61 -6.23
C LEU A 168 4.97 4.50 -6.75
N HIS A 169 5.07 3.31 -6.14
CA HIS A 169 4.21 2.18 -6.51
C HIS A 169 2.73 2.50 -6.28
N TRP A 170 2.42 3.15 -5.15
CA TRP A 170 1.07 3.59 -4.82
C TRP A 170 0.55 4.62 -5.83
N ARG A 171 1.35 5.63 -6.20
CA ARG A 171 0.98 6.62 -7.24
C ARG A 171 0.64 5.95 -8.57
N ILE A 172 1.45 5.00 -9.02
CA ILE A 172 1.22 4.25 -10.26
C ILE A 172 -0.07 3.41 -10.16
N GLN A 173 -0.26 2.68 -9.06
CA GLN A 173 -1.49 1.89 -8.87
C GLN A 173 -2.74 2.78 -8.81
N MET A 174 -2.65 3.94 -8.16
CA MET A 174 -3.74 4.90 -8.09
C MET A 174 -4.07 5.49 -9.46
N ALA A 175 -3.07 5.85 -10.26
CA ALA A 175 -3.28 6.35 -11.62
C ALA A 175 -3.91 5.28 -12.52
N ASN A 176 -3.46 4.02 -12.41
CA ASN A 176 -4.05 2.88 -13.10
C ASN A 176 -5.50 2.63 -12.66
N TYR A 177 -5.79 2.74 -11.37
CA TYR A 177 -7.15 2.67 -10.82
C TYR A 177 -8.06 3.74 -11.43
N VAL A 178 -7.66 5.01 -11.38
CA VAL A 178 -8.45 6.14 -11.91
C VAL A 178 -8.68 5.98 -13.43
N THR A 179 -7.65 5.53 -14.15
CA THR A 179 -7.76 5.27 -15.60
C THR A 179 -8.71 4.10 -15.90
N ALA A 180 -8.61 3.00 -15.14
CA ALA A 180 -9.50 1.85 -15.30
C ALA A 180 -10.95 2.20 -14.91
N PHE A 181 -11.13 2.97 -13.84
CA PHE A 181 -12.43 3.52 -13.44
C PHE A 181 -13.04 4.35 -14.56
N ASN A 182 -12.28 5.28 -15.15
CA ASN A 182 -12.75 6.10 -16.26
C ASN A 182 -13.15 5.26 -17.49
N ARG A 183 -12.39 4.21 -17.81
CA ARG A 183 -12.76 3.30 -18.92
C ARG A 183 -14.06 2.55 -18.66
N VAL A 184 -14.25 2.04 -17.44
CA VAL A 184 -15.50 1.35 -17.07
C VAL A 184 -16.66 2.33 -17.01
N TYR A 185 -16.43 3.56 -16.54
CA TYR A 185 -17.41 4.64 -16.58
C TYR A 185 -17.85 4.95 -18.02
N GLN A 186 -16.90 5.18 -18.93
CA GLN A 186 -17.19 5.41 -20.35
C GLN A 186 -17.91 4.24 -21.01
N ALA A 187 -17.51 3.00 -20.71
CA ALA A 187 -18.16 1.81 -21.23
C ALA A 187 -19.59 1.65 -20.66
N GLY A 188 -19.82 2.01 -19.40
CA GLY A 188 -21.12 1.88 -18.74
C GLY A 188 -22.18 2.86 -19.23
N PHE A 189 -21.76 4.05 -19.67
CA PHE A 189 -22.63 5.15 -20.10
C PHE A 189 -22.45 5.53 -21.57
N SER A 190 -21.88 4.64 -22.39
CA SER A 190 -21.67 4.95 -23.80
C SER A 190 -23.02 5.09 -24.53
N PRO A 191 -23.25 6.19 -25.26
CA PRO A 191 -24.50 6.39 -26.01
C PRO A 191 -24.63 5.43 -27.20
N ASN A 192 -23.55 4.75 -27.58
CA ASN A 192 -23.52 3.82 -28.72
C ASN A 192 -23.95 2.39 -28.34
N LEU A 193 -24.34 2.15 -27.09
CA LEU A 193 -24.75 0.84 -26.62
C LEU A 193 -26.27 0.69 -26.67
N VAL A 194 -26.73 -0.43 -27.24
CA VAL A 194 -28.15 -0.79 -27.30
C VAL A 194 -28.57 -1.58 -26.07
N GLU A 195 -27.65 -2.37 -25.51
CA GLU A 195 -27.88 -3.25 -24.36
C GLU A 195 -26.86 -3.02 -23.25
N ARG A 196 -27.24 -3.39 -22.03
CA ARG A 196 -26.40 -3.25 -20.84
C ARG A 196 -25.07 -4.02 -21.02
N PRO A 197 -23.92 -3.35 -20.89
CA PRO A 197 -22.62 -4.00 -20.97
C PRO A 197 -22.32 -4.85 -19.73
N ARG A 198 -21.67 -6.00 -19.93
CA ARG A 198 -21.24 -6.91 -18.84
C ARG A 198 -19.95 -6.40 -18.19
N LEU A 199 -20.08 -5.51 -17.21
CA LEU A 199 -18.95 -4.83 -16.56
C LEU A 199 -18.59 -5.37 -15.16
N GLU A 200 -19.34 -6.32 -14.62
CA GLU A 200 -19.16 -6.88 -13.27
C GLU A 200 -17.72 -7.36 -13.00
N LYS A 201 -17.14 -8.14 -13.92
CA LYS A 201 -15.74 -8.62 -13.79
C LYS A 201 -14.73 -7.47 -13.76
N HIS A 202 -15.00 -6.39 -14.51
CA HIS A 202 -14.13 -5.22 -14.55
C HIS A 202 -14.24 -4.41 -13.25
N LEU A 203 -15.46 -4.20 -12.74
CA LEU A 203 -15.71 -3.56 -11.45
C LEU A 203 -15.05 -4.34 -10.30
N GLN A 204 -15.21 -5.67 -10.28
CA GLN A 204 -14.59 -6.54 -9.28
C GLN A 204 -13.06 -6.48 -9.36
N LYS A 205 -12.48 -6.44 -10.57
CA LYS A 205 -11.03 -6.27 -10.76
C LYS A 205 -10.54 -4.95 -10.18
N ILE A 206 -11.22 -3.84 -10.50
CA ILE A 206 -10.90 -2.50 -9.98
C ILE A 206 -10.99 -2.48 -8.46
N LEU A 207 -12.04 -3.05 -7.88
CA LEU A 207 -12.21 -3.16 -6.42
C LEU A 207 -11.07 -3.96 -5.78
N ASN A 208 -10.69 -5.10 -6.36
CA ASN A 208 -9.58 -5.92 -5.89
C ASN A 208 -8.24 -5.17 -5.94
N ASP A 209 -8.00 -4.38 -6.98
CA ASP A 209 -6.79 -3.57 -7.12
C ASP A 209 -6.78 -2.45 -6.07
N VAL A 210 -7.91 -1.82 -5.79
CA VAL A 210 -8.06 -0.88 -4.66
C VAL A 210 -7.71 -1.57 -3.35
N VAL A 211 -8.27 -2.75 -3.05
CA VAL A 211 -7.98 -3.47 -1.80
C VAL A 211 -6.48 -3.78 -1.65
N LYS A 212 -5.81 -4.17 -2.75
CA LYS A 212 -4.35 -4.44 -2.74
C LYS A 212 -3.52 -3.18 -2.45
N MET A 213 -3.95 -2.00 -2.90
CA MET A 213 -3.26 -0.73 -2.61
C MET A 213 -3.12 -0.45 -1.10
N ARG A 214 -4.01 -1.00 -0.25
CA ARG A 214 -3.95 -0.86 1.20
C ARG A 214 -2.60 -1.32 1.79
N GLY A 215 -1.98 -2.33 1.20
CA GLY A 215 -0.67 -2.84 1.63
C GLY A 215 0.47 -1.82 1.46
N LEU A 216 0.28 -0.79 0.63
CA LEU A 216 1.27 0.26 0.37
C LEU A 216 1.14 1.45 1.33
N ILE A 217 0.04 1.57 2.07
CA ILE A 217 -0.27 2.75 2.90
C ILE A 217 0.78 2.96 4.00
N THR A 218 1.03 1.94 4.81
CA THR A 218 1.99 2.01 5.91
C THR A 218 3.42 2.30 5.42
N PRO A 219 3.98 1.58 4.44
CA PRO A 219 5.31 1.91 3.94
C PRO A 219 5.37 3.27 3.24
N ALA A 220 4.35 3.67 2.48
CA ALA A 220 4.32 4.99 1.84
C ALA A 220 4.33 6.12 2.88
N SER A 221 3.51 6.02 3.92
CA SER A 221 3.45 6.98 5.02
C SER A 221 4.80 7.10 5.76
N LYS A 222 5.49 5.98 6.01
CA LYS A 222 6.83 5.98 6.61
C LYS A 222 7.90 6.60 5.71
N GLU A 223 7.76 6.49 4.38
CA GLU A 223 8.73 7.03 3.41
C GLU A 223 8.55 8.53 3.13
N THR A 224 7.32 9.03 3.16
CA THR A 224 6.98 10.43 2.83
C THR A 224 6.64 11.29 4.04
N HIS A 225 6.43 10.69 5.21
CA HIS A 225 5.89 11.35 6.41
C HIS A 225 4.49 11.94 6.25
N ILE A 226 3.79 11.62 5.16
CA ILE A 226 2.38 11.96 4.98
C ILE A 226 1.55 11.15 5.98
N GLN A 227 0.57 11.79 6.62
CA GLN A 227 -0.30 11.15 7.60
C GLN A 227 -1.04 9.95 7.00
N LYS A 228 -1.03 8.82 7.72
CA LYS A 228 -1.71 7.58 7.31
C LYS A 228 -3.21 7.79 7.03
N SER A 229 -3.85 8.70 7.77
CA SER A 229 -5.26 9.08 7.61
C SER A 229 -5.60 9.60 6.21
N ILE A 230 -4.66 10.30 5.55
CA ILE A 230 -4.88 10.81 4.18
C ILE A 230 -4.97 9.64 3.20
N PHE A 231 -4.06 8.69 3.28
CA PHE A 231 -4.09 7.49 2.44
C PHE A 231 -5.33 6.62 2.73
N GLU A 232 -5.72 6.48 4.01
CA GLU A 232 -6.93 5.76 4.39
C GLU A 232 -8.21 6.44 3.89
N ALA A 233 -8.24 7.78 3.88
CA ALA A 233 -9.33 8.55 3.28
C ALA A 233 -9.38 8.33 1.76
N ILE A 234 -8.25 8.43 1.05
CA ILE A 234 -8.18 8.15 -0.40
C ILE A 234 -8.68 6.74 -0.70
N GLN A 235 -8.24 5.75 0.09
CA GLN A 235 -8.65 4.36 -0.04
C GLN A 235 -10.17 4.19 0.13
N THR A 236 -10.75 4.86 1.13
CA THR A 236 -12.19 4.81 1.41
C THR A 236 -12.99 5.44 0.28
N VAL A 237 -12.60 6.63 -0.17
CA VAL A 237 -13.26 7.33 -1.29
C VAL A 237 -13.17 6.52 -2.58
N SER A 238 -11.99 5.93 -2.87
CA SER A 238 -11.79 5.09 -4.06
C SER A 238 -12.70 3.87 -4.06
N ARG A 239 -12.89 3.21 -2.91
CA ARG A 239 -13.81 2.09 -2.78
C ARG A 239 -15.26 2.54 -2.98
N ASN A 240 -15.65 3.65 -2.36
CA ASN A 240 -17.00 4.19 -2.47
C ASN A 240 -17.33 4.55 -3.93
N LEU A 241 -16.38 5.16 -4.66
CA LEU A 241 -16.53 5.46 -6.09
C LEU A 241 -16.86 4.22 -6.91
N VAL A 242 -16.20 3.07 -6.66
CA VAL A 242 -16.49 1.82 -7.38
C VAL A 242 -17.92 1.33 -7.10
N CYS A 243 -18.34 1.33 -5.84
CA CYS A 243 -19.71 0.94 -5.47
C CYS A 243 -20.76 1.88 -6.08
N MET A 244 -20.50 3.19 -6.07
CA MET A 244 -21.41 4.16 -6.68
C MET A 244 -21.49 3.98 -8.20
N LEU A 245 -20.38 3.70 -8.87
CA LEU A 245 -20.38 3.42 -10.30
C LEU A 245 -21.26 2.20 -10.63
N GLU A 246 -21.17 1.15 -9.83
CA GLU A 246 -22.02 -0.04 -9.98
C GLU A 246 -23.51 0.32 -9.82
N LEU A 247 -23.86 1.08 -8.78
CA LEU A 247 -25.24 1.53 -8.56
C LEU A 247 -25.72 2.47 -9.68
N GLN A 248 -24.87 3.36 -10.19
CA GLN A 248 -25.22 4.24 -11.30
C GLN A 248 -25.47 3.48 -12.59
N ILE A 249 -24.63 2.50 -12.91
CA ILE A 249 -24.83 1.64 -14.09
C ILE A 249 -26.16 0.87 -13.92
N ASN A 250 -26.43 0.34 -12.74
CA ASN A 250 -27.71 -0.34 -12.47
C ASN A 250 -28.91 0.59 -12.65
N ALA A 251 -28.85 1.82 -12.12
CA ALA A 251 -29.93 2.80 -12.27
C ALA A 251 -30.10 3.26 -13.73
N HIS A 252 -28.98 3.47 -14.45
CA HIS A 252 -28.98 3.92 -15.84
C HIS A 252 -29.61 2.91 -16.80
N TRP A 253 -29.41 1.62 -16.54
CA TRP A 253 -29.91 0.51 -17.35
C TRP A 253 -31.16 -0.17 -16.76
N ALA A 254 -31.77 0.40 -15.69
CA ALA A 254 -32.89 -0.22 -14.97
C ALA A 254 -34.14 -0.39 -15.85
N SER A 255 -34.43 0.59 -16.71
CA SER A 255 -35.56 0.52 -17.63
C SER A 255 -35.23 1.21 -18.97
N ARG A 256 -35.79 0.68 -20.07
CA ARG A 256 -35.60 1.25 -21.41
C ARG A 256 -36.16 2.68 -21.53
N PRO A 257 -37.36 3.01 -21.00
CA PRO A 257 -37.88 4.38 -21.04
C PRO A 257 -37.00 5.37 -20.27
N SER A 258 -36.57 5.02 -19.04
CA SER A 258 -35.68 5.88 -18.25
C SER A 258 -34.35 6.11 -18.96
N HIS A 259 -33.77 5.07 -19.55
CA HIS A 259 -32.52 5.14 -20.31
C HIS A 259 -32.61 6.13 -21.49
N LEU A 260 -33.68 6.06 -22.29
CA LEU A 260 -33.90 6.97 -23.42
C LEU A 260 -34.08 8.43 -22.99
N LEU A 261 -34.76 8.67 -21.86
CA LEU A 261 -34.88 10.01 -21.28
C LEU A 261 -33.52 10.56 -20.84
N MET A 262 -32.69 9.74 -20.20
CA MET A 262 -31.35 10.13 -19.74
C MET A 262 -30.39 10.40 -20.89
N LEU A 263 -30.47 9.65 -22.00
CA LEU A 263 -29.64 9.87 -23.19
C LEU A 263 -29.85 11.26 -23.82
N ASN A 264 -31.07 11.78 -23.76
CA ASN A 264 -31.44 13.06 -24.35
C ASN A 264 -31.24 14.25 -23.41
N ALA A 265 -30.87 14.03 -22.15
CA ALA A 265 -30.68 15.09 -21.16
C ALA A 265 -29.28 15.73 -21.30
N HIS A 266 -29.24 16.98 -21.76
CA HIS A 266 -27.99 17.73 -21.99
C HIS A 266 -27.13 17.84 -20.71
N THR A 267 -27.74 18.23 -19.60
CA THR A 267 -27.05 18.44 -18.31
C THR A 267 -26.39 17.16 -17.79
N LEU A 268 -27.02 16.00 -18.00
CA LEU A 268 -26.44 14.70 -17.62
C LEU A 268 -25.23 14.35 -18.48
N LYS A 269 -25.29 14.65 -19.78
CA LYS A 269 -24.16 14.44 -20.69
C LYS A 269 -22.97 15.33 -20.34
N GLU A 270 -23.21 16.60 -20.02
CA GLU A 270 -22.16 17.52 -19.55
C GLU A 270 -21.54 17.04 -18.24
N THR A 271 -22.36 16.56 -17.30
CA THR A 271 -21.88 15.97 -16.04
C THR A 271 -20.99 14.75 -16.27
N GLN A 272 -21.39 13.87 -17.20
CA GLN A 272 -20.59 12.70 -17.58
C GLN A 272 -19.24 13.11 -18.20
N GLN A 273 -19.24 14.10 -19.10
CA GLN A 273 -18.01 14.61 -19.72
C GLN A 273 -17.07 15.25 -18.68
N MET A 274 -17.62 16.06 -17.78
CA MET A 274 -16.86 16.69 -16.69
C MET A 274 -16.22 15.66 -15.77
N THR A 275 -17.00 14.62 -15.40
CA THR A 275 -16.51 13.51 -14.59
C THR A 275 -15.32 12.82 -15.26
N GLN A 276 -15.43 12.52 -16.55
CA GLN A 276 -14.35 11.88 -17.32
C GLN A 276 -13.11 12.77 -17.40
N GLN A 277 -13.27 14.06 -17.68
CA GLN A 277 -12.16 15.01 -17.74
C GLN A 277 -11.46 15.15 -16.39
N THR A 278 -12.23 15.18 -15.29
CA THR A 278 -11.69 15.25 -13.93
C THR A 278 -10.89 13.98 -13.59
N LEU A 279 -11.41 12.79 -13.89
CA LEU A 279 -10.69 11.52 -13.71
C LEU A 279 -9.37 11.50 -14.51
N LEU A 280 -9.40 11.91 -15.78
CA LEU A 280 -8.19 11.99 -16.60
C LEU A 280 -7.17 12.96 -16.00
N THR A 281 -7.62 14.12 -15.52
CA THR A 281 -6.76 15.14 -14.91
C THR A 281 -6.12 14.64 -13.63
N ILE A 282 -6.87 13.93 -12.78
CA ILE A 282 -6.32 13.26 -11.59
C ILE A 282 -5.27 12.22 -11.99
N ALA A 283 -5.53 11.40 -13.00
CA ALA A 283 -4.58 10.40 -13.48
C ALA A 283 -3.27 11.05 -13.98
N HIS A 284 -3.36 12.15 -14.73
CA HIS A 284 -2.19 12.89 -15.21
C HIS A 284 -1.40 13.51 -14.04
N ALA A 285 -2.07 14.15 -13.08
CA ALA A 285 -1.44 14.71 -11.90
C ALA A 285 -0.71 13.64 -11.04
N LEU A 286 -1.25 12.42 -10.97
CA LEU A 286 -0.58 11.31 -10.29
C LEU A 286 0.71 10.87 -11.00
N TYR A 287 0.81 11.02 -12.33
CA TYR A 287 2.02 10.76 -13.10
C TYR A 287 3.01 11.94 -13.03
N GLU A 288 2.55 13.16 -13.26
CA GLU A 288 3.39 14.36 -13.34
C GLU A 288 3.82 14.89 -11.98
N GLY A 289 3.04 14.62 -10.93
CA GLY A 289 3.26 15.17 -9.59
C GLY A 289 2.75 16.61 -9.43
N ASN A 290 2.12 17.21 -10.45
CA ASN A 290 1.56 18.56 -10.40
C ASN A 290 0.04 18.53 -10.08
N PRO A 291 -0.40 19.01 -8.90
CA PRO A 291 -1.81 19.03 -8.52
C PRO A 291 -2.61 20.23 -9.07
N GLN A 292 -1.98 21.24 -9.70
CA GLN A 292 -2.68 22.46 -10.15
C GLN A 292 -3.88 22.21 -11.08
N PRO A 293 -3.79 21.32 -12.08
CA PRO A 293 -4.90 21.08 -13.01
C PRO A 293 -6.15 20.48 -12.32
N ILE A 294 -5.95 19.77 -11.20
CA ILE A 294 -7.05 19.18 -10.44
C ILE A 294 -7.94 20.27 -9.84
N LEU A 295 -7.34 21.35 -9.32
CA LEU A 295 -8.08 22.43 -8.63
C LEU A 295 -8.98 23.22 -9.59
N ALA A 296 -8.56 23.41 -10.84
CA ALA A 296 -9.36 24.10 -11.85
C ALA A 296 -10.64 23.32 -12.24
N ASN A 297 -10.57 21.99 -12.25
CA ASN A 297 -11.73 21.17 -12.59
C ASN A 297 -12.72 21.01 -11.44
N SER A 298 -12.27 21.11 -10.17
CA SER A 298 -13.19 21.02 -9.02
C SER A 298 -14.20 22.16 -8.95
N GLU A 299 -13.81 23.39 -9.34
CA GLU A 299 -14.72 24.54 -9.35
C GLU A 299 -15.87 24.33 -10.35
N ARG A 300 -15.53 23.92 -11.57
CA ARG A 300 -16.52 23.66 -12.62
C ARG A 300 -17.45 22.48 -12.31
N LEU A 301 -16.93 21.46 -11.63
CA LEU A 301 -17.72 20.32 -11.19
C LEU A 301 -18.75 20.71 -10.11
N ASN A 302 -18.40 21.65 -9.24
CA ASN A 302 -19.33 22.19 -8.24
C ASN A 302 -20.47 23.02 -8.85
N GLU A 303 -20.18 23.80 -9.88
CA GLU A 303 -21.20 24.56 -10.63
C GLU A 303 -22.26 23.63 -11.24
N ILE A 304 -21.83 22.56 -11.92
CA ILE A 304 -22.75 21.58 -12.54
C ILE A 304 -23.57 20.83 -11.49
N VAL A 305 -22.98 20.48 -10.34
CA VAL A 305 -23.72 19.85 -9.23
C VAL A 305 -24.77 20.80 -8.66
N ALA A 306 -24.52 22.10 -8.60
CA ALA A 306 -25.50 23.09 -8.16
C ALA A 306 -26.66 23.21 -9.16
N GLU A 307 -26.36 23.22 -10.47
CA GLU A 307 -27.38 23.22 -11.52
C GLU A 307 -28.26 21.96 -11.48
N LEU A 308 -27.66 20.77 -11.32
CA LEU A 308 -28.40 19.52 -11.16
C LEU A 308 -29.33 19.51 -9.94
N LYS A 309 -28.89 20.09 -8.81
CA LYS A 309 -29.73 20.24 -7.61
C LYS A 309 -30.96 21.10 -7.89
N GLN A 310 -30.76 22.21 -8.60
CA GLN A 310 -31.84 23.11 -8.95
C GLN A 310 -32.88 22.41 -9.83
N LEU A 311 -32.43 21.70 -10.87
CA LEU A 311 -33.30 20.96 -11.78
C LEU A 311 -34.10 19.84 -11.09
N ILE A 312 -33.53 19.17 -10.08
CA ILE A 312 -34.25 18.17 -9.28
C ILE A 312 -35.34 18.84 -8.43
N ASN A 313 -35.02 19.95 -7.78
CA ASN A 313 -35.98 20.65 -6.91
C ASN A 313 -37.14 21.26 -7.70
N GLU A 314 -36.89 21.73 -8.93
CA GLU A 314 -37.93 22.26 -9.82
C GLU A 314 -38.90 21.19 -10.34
N ARG A 315 -38.47 19.92 -10.41
CA ARG A 315 -39.29 18.79 -10.91
C ARG A 315 -39.98 17.95 -9.83
N GLN A 316 -39.72 18.20 -8.55
CA GLN A 316 -40.30 17.43 -7.44
C GLN A 316 -41.83 17.55 -7.31
N SER A 317 -42.50 18.44 -8.06
CA SER A 317 -43.96 18.62 -8.00
C SER A 317 -44.76 17.59 -8.81
N ASP A 318 -44.16 16.89 -9.79
CA ASP A 318 -44.91 16.03 -10.72
C ASP A 318 -44.37 14.58 -10.76
N ASN A 319 -45.15 13.67 -10.18
CA ASN A 319 -45.14 12.20 -10.33
C ASN A 319 -44.04 11.32 -9.68
N VAL A 320 -44.50 10.38 -8.85
CA VAL A 320 -43.76 9.32 -8.13
C VAL A 320 -43.23 8.19 -9.05
N ALA A 321 -43.40 8.30 -10.37
CA ALA A 321 -43.07 7.24 -11.33
C ALA A 321 -41.58 7.21 -11.80
N GLU A 322 -40.75 8.18 -11.42
CA GLU A 322 -39.37 8.37 -11.92
C GLU A 322 -38.25 7.89 -10.97
N THR A 323 -38.53 6.94 -10.06
CA THR A 323 -37.57 6.47 -9.03
C THR A 323 -36.16 6.08 -9.53
N PRO A 324 -35.97 5.45 -10.71
CA PRO A 324 -34.62 5.14 -11.22
C PRO A 324 -33.86 6.37 -11.73
N ILE A 325 -34.57 7.35 -12.30
CA ILE A 325 -33.97 8.57 -12.86
C ILE A 325 -33.48 9.45 -11.71
N HIS A 326 -34.32 9.66 -10.69
CA HIS A 326 -33.91 10.37 -9.47
C HIS A 326 -32.73 9.68 -8.78
N GLY A 327 -32.74 8.34 -8.72
CA GLY A 327 -31.61 7.57 -8.20
C GLY A 327 -30.32 7.81 -8.98
N TYR A 328 -30.37 7.79 -10.31
CA TYR A 328 -29.21 8.05 -11.17
C TYR A 328 -28.67 9.48 -11.01
N VAL A 329 -29.55 10.49 -10.99
CA VAL A 329 -29.15 11.90 -10.85
C VAL A 329 -28.51 12.12 -9.47
N TRP A 330 -29.13 11.61 -8.40
CA TRP A 330 -28.58 11.70 -7.04
C TRP A 330 -27.21 11.03 -6.96
N LEU A 331 -27.06 9.83 -7.52
CA LEU A 331 -25.77 9.14 -7.56
C LEU A 331 -24.73 9.91 -8.38
N SER A 332 -25.13 10.61 -9.44
CA SER A 332 -24.25 11.48 -10.24
C SER A 332 -23.69 12.65 -9.44
N MET A 333 -24.54 13.29 -8.63
CA MET A 333 -24.11 14.34 -7.71
C MET A 333 -23.21 13.81 -6.60
N GLU A 334 -23.53 12.65 -6.03
CA GLU A 334 -22.70 12.06 -4.97
C GLU A 334 -21.36 11.57 -5.52
N LEU A 335 -21.31 11.01 -6.74
CA LEU A 335 -20.05 10.69 -7.42
C LEU A 335 -19.19 11.93 -7.61
N ALA A 336 -19.78 13.04 -8.08
CA ALA A 336 -19.11 14.30 -8.26
C ALA A 336 -18.49 14.80 -6.93
N ARG A 337 -19.27 14.79 -5.84
CA ARG A 337 -18.80 15.16 -4.49
C ARG A 337 -17.63 14.29 -4.00
N GLN A 338 -17.71 12.98 -4.21
CA GLN A 338 -16.63 12.06 -3.82
C GLN A 338 -15.38 12.25 -4.70
N LEU A 339 -15.55 12.60 -5.98
CA LEU A 339 -14.45 12.89 -6.89
C LEU A 339 -13.72 14.20 -6.52
N GLU A 340 -14.46 15.21 -6.07
CA GLU A 340 -13.90 16.45 -5.50
C GLU A 340 -13.11 16.14 -4.21
N LEU A 341 -13.68 15.35 -3.30
CA LEU A 341 -12.97 14.92 -2.09
C LEU A 341 -11.69 14.14 -2.44
N LEU A 342 -11.76 13.23 -3.40
CA LEU A 342 -10.61 12.48 -3.90
C LEU A 342 -9.52 13.42 -4.44
N SER A 343 -9.94 14.40 -5.23
CA SER A 343 -9.10 15.44 -5.80
C SER A 343 -8.33 16.21 -4.73
N HIS A 344 -9.01 16.71 -3.70
CA HIS A 344 -8.37 17.40 -2.58
C HIS A 344 -7.39 16.52 -1.81
N LEU A 345 -7.75 15.26 -1.56
CA LEU A 345 -6.88 14.32 -0.85
C LEU A 345 -5.62 13.99 -1.66
N ILE A 346 -5.75 13.80 -2.97
CA ILE A 346 -4.61 13.56 -3.87
C ILE A 346 -3.72 14.80 -3.93
N CYS A 347 -4.30 16.00 -4.06
CA CYS A 347 -3.54 17.25 -3.99
C CYS A 347 -2.74 17.35 -2.69
N ARG A 348 -3.34 17.00 -1.54
CA ARG A 348 -2.66 16.99 -0.24
C ARG A 348 -1.56 15.93 -0.17
N ALA A 349 -1.74 14.77 -0.80
CA ALA A 349 -0.72 13.72 -0.84
C ALA A 349 0.44 14.04 -1.80
N LEU A 350 0.22 14.89 -2.80
CA LEU A 350 1.25 15.35 -3.75
C LEU A 350 1.92 16.66 -3.30
N ARG A 351 1.35 17.37 -2.31
CA ARG A 351 1.89 18.62 -1.79
C ARG A 351 3.19 18.38 -1.01
N LYS A 352 4.11 19.33 -1.15
CA LYS A 352 5.44 19.32 -0.53
C LYS A 352 5.37 19.39 1.00
#